data_AF-A0A562K4C2-F1
#
_entry.id   AF-A0A562K4C2-F1
#
_cell.length_a   1.000
_cell.length_b   1.000
_cell.length_c   1.000
_cell.angle_alpha   90.00
_cell.angle_beta   90.00
_cell.angle_gamma   90.00
#
_symmetry.space_group_name_H-M   'P 1'
#
loop_
_entity.id
_entity.type
_entity.pdbx_description
1 polymer ?
#
loop_
_entity_poly.entity_id
_entity_poly.type
_entity_poly.pdbx_seq_one_letter_code
_entity_poly.pdbx_strand_id
1 'polypeptide(L)'
;MRFERTPRREGYIVTPRKVAAFERKKVAQRAALPLFAEATAATQIGADEEMQRRIANTERHRQDRRNQIAKGWRDVRARFYALPAHVRAPIAAKWARWTGPANSSMLLYIIQTIAADLTAEPGDFPQISAEQRHAETKRLNDLALLANPWARCDRVLSPGVMLWLSPFFEPTEDVPAPRMYLDTNLGLHGRLHDAVAQYADFGHNTDPTGEHRTGSFQIDATAFRFAISYQRPKTAEPSRVPWSTDLTRRVLWIGLADEQEL
;
A
#
# COMPACT_ATOMS: atom_id res chain seq x y z
N MET A 1 6.84 -14.59 20.31
CA MET A 1 5.57 -14.55 19.54
C MET A 1 5.32 -15.90 18.88
N ARG A 2 4.11 -16.43 18.98
CA ARG A 2 3.66 -17.64 18.27
C ARG A 2 3.76 -17.44 16.74
N PHE A 3 4.13 -18.46 15.99
CA PHE A 3 4.11 -18.47 14.52
C PHE A 3 3.96 -19.90 14.00
N GLU A 4 3.35 -20.05 12.82
CA GLU A 4 3.21 -21.33 12.15
C GLU A 4 4.53 -21.71 11.48
N ARG A 5 5.04 -22.91 11.79
CA ARG A 5 6.25 -23.43 11.15
C ARG A 5 5.90 -23.93 9.77
N THR A 6 6.61 -23.46 8.74
CA THR A 6 6.47 -24.02 7.39
C THR A 6 6.91 -25.49 7.41
N PRO A 7 6.04 -26.45 7.06
CA PRO A 7 6.41 -27.85 7.03
C PRO A 7 7.50 -28.09 5.99
N ARG A 8 8.50 -28.89 6.34
CA ARG A 8 9.54 -29.31 5.41
C ARG A 8 8.93 -30.33 4.44
N ARG A 9 8.51 -29.88 3.26
CA ARG A 9 8.10 -30.80 2.18
C ARG A 9 9.32 -31.45 1.55
N GLU A 10 9.14 -32.68 1.07
CA GLU A 10 10.14 -33.39 0.27
C GLU A 10 10.50 -32.61 -1.01
N GLY A 11 11.68 -32.91 -1.57
CA GLY A 11 12.21 -32.31 -2.80
C GLY A 11 11.24 -32.38 -3.99
N TYR A 12 11.56 -31.68 -5.08
CA TYR A 12 10.81 -31.89 -6.32
C TYR A 12 11.06 -33.30 -6.85
N ILE A 13 10.07 -34.19 -6.75
CA ILE A 13 10.19 -35.57 -7.25
C ILE A 13 9.86 -35.58 -8.74
N VAL A 14 10.81 -35.97 -9.58
CA VAL A 14 10.58 -36.23 -11.01
C VAL A 14 9.87 -37.58 -11.13
N THR A 15 8.75 -37.61 -11.86
CA THR A 15 7.99 -38.85 -12.07
C THR A 15 7.85 -39.12 -13.56
N PRO A 16 7.67 -40.39 -13.99
CA PRO A 16 7.41 -40.72 -15.39
C PRO A 16 6.23 -39.93 -15.97
N ARG A 17 5.19 -39.70 -15.16
CA ARG A 17 4.03 -38.86 -15.53
C ARG A 17 4.41 -37.42 -15.83
N LYS A 18 5.34 -36.81 -15.09
CA LYS A 18 5.80 -35.43 -15.31
C LYS A 18 6.63 -35.32 -16.59
N VAL A 19 7.47 -36.31 -16.87
CA VAL A 19 8.26 -36.42 -18.11
C VAL A 19 7.32 -36.57 -19.32
N ALA A 20 6.40 -37.53 -19.28
CA ALA A 20 5.42 -37.74 -20.35
C ALA A 20 4.50 -36.52 -20.56
N ALA A 21 4.16 -35.78 -19.49
CA ALA A 21 3.41 -34.53 -19.61
C ALA A 21 4.22 -33.42 -20.32
N PHE A 22 5.53 -33.35 -20.07
CA PHE A 22 6.41 -32.40 -20.76
C PHE A 22 6.54 -32.74 -22.26
N GLU A 23 6.72 -34.01 -22.60
CA GLU A 23 6.81 -34.41 -24.02
C GLU A 23 5.51 -34.16 -24.78
N ARG A 24 4.35 -34.45 -24.17
CA ARG A 24 3.05 -34.08 -24.76
C ARG A 24 2.91 -32.56 -24.95
N LYS A 25 3.40 -31.77 -24.00
CA LYS A 25 3.43 -30.30 -24.13
C LYS A 25 4.29 -29.86 -25.32
N LYS A 26 5.46 -30.48 -25.55
CA LYS A 26 6.33 -30.17 -26.68
C LYS A 26 5.63 -30.43 -28.02
N VAL A 27 4.96 -31.58 -28.15
CA VAL A 27 4.15 -31.91 -29.33
C VAL A 27 3.03 -30.91 -29.55
N ALA A 28 2.26 -30.58 -28.50
CA ALA A 28 1.17 -29.62 -28.58
C ALA A 28 1.65 -28.21 -29.00
N GLN A 29 2.81 -27.76 -28.51
CA GLN A 29 3.40 -26.48 -28.89
C GLN A 29 3.77 -26.42 -30.37
N ARG A 30 4.33 -27.51 -30.93
CA ARG A 30 4.65 -27.59 -32.36
C ARG A 30 3.38 -27.60 -33.22
N ALA A 31 2.36 -28.35 -32.79
CA ALA A 31 1.08 -28.42 -33.48
C ALA A 31 0.33 -27.07 -33.48
N ALA A 32 0.48 -26.26 -32.42
CA ALA A 32 -0.14 -24.94 -32.32
C ALA A 32 0.51 -23.89 -33.25
N LEU A 33 1.77 -24.10 -33.65
CA LEU A 33 2.54 -23.18 -34.49
C LEU A 33 3.11 -23.92 -35.72
N PRO A 34 2.26 -24.41 -36.63
CA PRO A 34 2.69 -25.31 -37.70
C PRO A 34 3.72 -24.69 -38.65
N LEU A 35 3.57 -23.39 -38.98
CA LEU A 35 4.54 -22.66 -39.82
C LEU A 35 5.92 -22.50 -39.16
N PHE A 36 5.98 -22.62 -37.84
CA PHE A 36 7.21 -22.51 -37.05
C PHE A 36 7.56 -23.84 -36.37
N ALA A 37 7.01 -24.98 -36.82
CA ALA A 37 7.15 -26.25 -36.10
C ALA A 37 8.61 -26.73 -36.02
N GLU A 38 9.41 -26.48 -37.05
CA GLU A 38 10.85 -26.78 -37.08
C GLU A 38 11.64 -25.82 -36.18
N ALA A 39 11.41 -24.50 -36.30
CA ALA A 39 12.02 -23.51 -35.43
C ALA A 39 11.65 -23.72 -33.94
N THR A 40 10.42 -24.13 -33.66
CA THR A 40 9.94 -24.47 -32.32
C THR A 40 10.62 -25.74 -31.80
N ALA A 41 10.80 -26.77 -32.63
CA ALA A 41 11.56 -27.95 -32.24
C ALA A 41 13.02 -27.62 -31.92
N ALA A 42 13.66 -26.78 -32.73
CA ALA A 42 15.07 -26.41 -32.54
C ALA A 42 15.33 -25.68 -31.21
N THR A 43 14.32 -25.00 -30.66
CA THR A 43 14.43 -24.29 -29.36
C THR A 43 13.98 -25.14 -28.17
N GLN A 44 13.41 -26.33 -28.38
CA GLN A 44 12.92 -27.19 -27.31
C GLN A 44 14.05 -28.02 -26.68
N ILE A 45 14.25 -27.82 -25.38
CA ILE A 45 15.19 -28.60 -24.58
C ILE A 45 14.74 -30.06 -24.37
N GLY A 46 15.68 -30.90 -23.93
CA GLY A 46 15.42 -32.29 -23.54
C GLY A 46 14.60 -32.40 -22.24
N ALA A 47 13.92 -33.54 -22.05
CA ALA A 47 13.15 -33.79 -20.84
C ALA A 47 14.00 -33.71 -19.57
N ASP A 48 15.20 -34.31 -19.59
CA ASP A 48 16.10 -34.31 -18.43
C ASP A 48 16.52 -32.90 -18.05
N GLU A 49 16.91 -32.08 -19.04
CA GLU A 49 17.28 -30.69 -18.85
C GLU A 49 16.11 -29.87 -18.28
N GLU A 50 14.89 -30.04 -18.79
CA GLU A 50 13.71 -29.38 -18.24
C GLU A 50 13.41 -29.84 -16.80
N MET A 51 13.54 -31.13 -16.50
CA MET A 51 13.30 -31.64 -15.15
C MET A 51 14.33 -31.08 -14.17
N GLN A 52 15.61 -30.99 -14.56
CA GLN A 52 16.65 -30.33 -13.77
C GLN A 52 16.34 -28.85 -13.56
N ARG A 53 15.91 -28.14 -14.62
CA ARG A 53 15.47 -26.75 -14.52
C ARG A 53 14.31 -26.59 -13.53
N ARG A 54 13.33 -27.50 -13.54
CA ARG A 54 12.20 -27.49 -12.60
C ARG A 54 12.61 -27.77 -11.17
N ILE A 55 13.55 -28.69 -10.94
CA ILE A 55 14.13 -28.94 -9.62
C ILE A 55 14.78 -27.65 -9.11
N ALA A 56 15.69 -27.06 -9.88
CA ALA A 56 16.39 -25.83 -9.52
C ALA A 56 15.44 -24.65 -9.26
N ASN A 57 14.45 -24.45 -10.15
CA ASN A 57 13.45 -23.39 -10.00
C ASN A 57 12.56 -23.60 -8.78
N THR A 58 12.20 -24.84 -8.47
CA THR A 58 11.41 -25.18 -7.28
C THR A 58 12.19 -24.85 -6.01
N GLU A 59 13.47 -25.20 -5.94
CA GLU A 59 14.32 -24.86 -4.79
C GLU A 59 14.52 -23.36 -4.63
N ARG A 60 14.75 -22.63 -5.74
CA ARG A 60 14.82 -21.17 -5.73
C ARG A 60 13.53 -20.54 -5.22
N HIS A 61 12.40 -20.90 -5.80
CA HIS A 61 11.08 -20.41 -5.36
C HIS A 61 10.82 -20.70 -3.88
N ARG A 62 11.24 -21.86 -3.37
CA ARG A 62 11.13 -22.21 -1.95
C ARG A 62 11.98 -21.28 -1.08
N GLN A 63 13.21 -20.99 -1.48
CA GLN A 63 14.07 -20.05 -0.76
C GLN A 63 13.49 -18.64 -0.80
N ASP A 64 13.04 -18.17 -1.96
CA ASP A 64 12.45 -16.84 -2.12
C ASP A 64 11.20 -16.70 -1.25
N ARG A 65 10.34 -17.72 -1.23
CA ARG A 65 9.15 -17.74 -0.36
C ARG A 65 9.52 -17.67 1.12
N ARG A 66 10.55 -18.40 1.56
CA ARG A 66 11.05 -18.33 2.95
C ARG A 66 11.58 -16.95 3.28
N ASN A 67 12.35 -16.34 2.37
CA ASN A 67 12.88 -15.00 2.51
C ASN A 67 11.75 -13.96 2.63
N GLN A 68 10.72 -14.06 1.79
CA GLN A 68 9.54 -13.19 1.85
C GLN A 68 8.79 -13.33 3.17
N ILE A 69 8.53 -14.56 3.63
CA ILE A 69 7.87 -14.82 4.93
C ILE A 69 8.72 -14.24 6.07
N ALA A 70 10.03 -14.46 6.07
CA ALA A 70 10.93 -13.94 7.08
C ALA A 70 10.98 -12.41 7.07
N LYS A 71 10.96 -11.78 5.89
CA LYS A 71 10.84 -10.32 5.75
C LYS A 71 9.53 -9.82 6.36
N GLY A 72 8.39 -10.39 5.98
CA GLY A 72 7.09 -10.00 6.54
C GLY A 72 7.02 -10.14 8.06
N TRP A 73 7.67 -11.17 8.63
CA TRP A 73 7.80 -11.31 10.08
C TRP A 73 8.66 -10.23 10.74
N ARG A 74 9.79 -9.87 10.13
CA ARG A 74 10.64 -8.77 10.63
C ARG A 74 9.88 -7.46 10.61
N ASP A 75 9.21 -7.16 9.50
CA ASP A 75 8.47 -5.91 9.31
C ASP A 75 7.32 -5.78 10.33
N VAL A 76 6.47 -6.81 10.46
CA VAL A 76 5.34 -6.76 11.40
C VAL A 76 5.78 -6.71 12.87
N ARG A 77 6.90 -7.37 13.22
CA ARG A 77 7.45 -7.31 14.58
C ARG A 77 8.03 -5.94 14.88
N ALA A 78 8.75 -5.34 13.95
CA ALA A 78 9.25 -3.97 14.09
C ALA A 78 8.08 -3.01 14.35
N ARG A 79 7.00 -3.10 13.56
CA ARG A 79 5.77 -2.32 13.78
C ARG A 79 5.17 -2.56 15.17
N PHE A 80 4.99 -3.83 15.56
CA PHE A 80 4.47 -4.17 16.88
C PHE A 80 5.31 -3.58 18.01
N TYR A 81 6.64 -3.73 17.95
CA TYR A 81 7.51 -3.28 19.03
C TYR A 81 7.69 -1.75 19.08
N ALA A 82 7.45 -1.05 17.96
CA ALA A 82 7.42 0.41 17.92
C ALA A 82 6.21 1.03 18.63
N LEU A 83 5.13 0.26 18.85
CA LEU A 83 3.94 0.71 19.56
C LEU A 83 4.18 0.81 21.08
N PRO A 84 3.44 1.71 21.76
CA PRO A 84 3.57 1.89 23.21
C PRO A 84 2.99 0.69 23.96
N ALA A 85 3.41 0.52 25.22
CA ALA A 85 3.12 -0.68 25.99
C ALA A 85 1.61 -0.96 26.15
N HIS A 86 0.80 0.07 26.40
CA HIS A 86 -0.65 -0.06 26.58
C HIS A 86 -1.37 -0.43 25.28
N VAL A 87 -0.85 -0.05 24.11
CA VAL A 87 -1.37 -0.48 22.81
C VAL A 87 -0.93 -1.90 22.47
N ARG A 88 0.31 -2.27 22.79
CA ARG A 88 0.84 -3.62 22.54
C ARG A 88 0.16 -4.68 23.39
N ALA A 89 -0.21 -4.37 24.63
CA ALA A 89 -0.80 -5.32 25.57
C ALA A 89 -2.08 -6.01 25.03
N PRO A 90 -3.14 -5.29 24.59
CA PRO A 90 -4.34 -5.92 24.03
C PRO A 90 -4.04 -6.67 22.72
N ILE A 91 -3.11 -6.18 21.89
CA ILE A 91 -2.67 -6.88 20.67
C ILE A 91 -2.01 -8.22 21.03
N ALA A 92 -1.09 -8.23 22.01
CA ALA A 92 -0.42 -9.43 22.47
C ALA A 92 -1.41 -10.43 23.10
N ALA A 93 -2.36 -9.94 23.89
CA ALA A 93 -3.42 -10.76 24.48
C ALA A 93 -4.29 -11.42 23.39
N LYS A 94 -4.69 -10.65 22.36
CA LYS A 94 -5.42 -11.20 21.21
C LYS A 94 -4.59 -12.23 20.45
N TRP A 95 -3.32 -11.93 20.18
CA TRP A 95 -2.44 -12.85 19.46
C TRP A 95 -2.21 -14.16 20.21
N ALA A 96 -2.08 -14.11 21.53
CA ALA A 96 -1.92 -15.29 22.38
C ALA A 96 -3.12 -16.25 22.29
N ARG A 97 -4.34 -15.71 22.19
CA ARG A 97 -5.60 -16.48 22.09
C ARG A 97 -6.09 -16.67 20.65
N TRP A 98 -5.32 -16.26 19.66
CA TRP A 98 -5.74 -16.30 18.25
C TRP A 98 -5.94 -17.75 17.78
N THR A 99 -7.00 -18.01 17.02
CA THR A 99 -7.34 -19.36 16.53
C THR A 99 -7.11 -19.53 15.03
N GLY A 100 -6.89 -18.44 14.30
CA GLY A 100 -6.58 -18.48 12.87
C GLY A 100 -5.11 -18.79 12.57
N PRO A 101 -4.72 -18.72 11.28
CA PRO A 101 -3.34 -18.95 10.85
C PRO A 101 -2.36 -18.02 11.58
N ALA A 102 -1.26 -18.59 12.06
CA ALA A 102 -0.25 -17.84 12.81
C ALA A 102 0.83 -17.31 11.87
N ASN A 103 0.45 -16.49 10.89
CA ASN A 103 1.35 -15.85 9.92
C ASN A 103 1.46 -14.33 10.14
N SER A 104 2.43 -13.69 9.48
CA SER A 104 2.71 -12.25 9.65
C SER A 104 1.54 -11.35 9.24
N SER A 105 0.80 -11.73 8.19
CA SER A 105 -0.37 -10.97 7.71
C SER A 105 -1.50 -10.96 8.74
N MET A 106 -1.72 -12.08 9.44
CA MET A 106 -2.74 -12.13 10.51
C MET A 106 -2.32 -11.29 11.73
N LEU A 107 -1.04 -11.27 12.10
CA LEU A 107 -0.57 -10.37 13.15
C LEU A 107 -0.72 -8.90 12.74
N LEU A 108 -0.38 -8.56 11.49
CA LEU A 108 -0.55 -7.22 10.94
C LEU A 108 -2.02 -6.78 10.98
N TYR A 109 -2.92 -7.64 10.56
CA TYR A 109 -4.36 -7.42 10.64
C TYR A 109 -4.81 -7.12 12.08
N ILE A 110 -4.37 -7.92 13.06
CA ILE A 110 -4.72 -7.70 14.47
C ILE A 110 -4.17 -6.37 14.98
N ILE A 111 -2.92 -6.03 14.63
CA ILE A 111 -2.33 -4.73 14.97
C ILE A 111 -3.22 -3.61 14.44
N GLN A 112 -3.52 -3.60 13.13
CA GLN A 112 -4.29 -2.55 12.50
C GLN A 112 -5.72 -2.44 13.05
N THR A 113 -6.34 -3.59 13.35
CA THR A 113 -7.71 -3.65 13.86
C THR A 113 -7.82 -3.12 15.27
N ILE A 114 -6.93 -3.57 16.17
CA ILE A 114 -6.97 -3.19 17.58
C ILE A 114 -6.42 -1.78 17.78
N ALA A 115 -5.30 -1.44 17.14
CA ALA A 115 -4.69 -0.10 17.26
C ALA A 115 -5.65 0.99 16.79
N ALA A 116 -6.50 0.71 15.80
CA ALA A 116 -7.50 1.65 15.32
C ALA A 116 -8.53 2.09 16.37
N ASP A 117 -8.77 1.28 17.41
CA ASP A 117 -9.71 1.60 18.51
C ASP A 117 -9.01 2.28 19.70
N LEU A 118 -7.68 2.34 19.69
CA LEU A 118 -6.88 2.86 20.79
C LEU A 118 -6.37 4.26 20.48
N THR A 119 -5.82 4.90 21.51
CA THR A 119 -5.13 6.18 21.43
C THR A 119 -3.76 6.07 22.08
N ALA A 120 -2.87 6.98 21.71
CA ALA A 120 -1.60 7.16 22.37
C ALA A 120 -1.23 8.63 22.33
N GLU A 121 -0.45 9.04 23.30
CA GLU A 121 0.12 10.37 23.38
C GLU A 121 1.60 10.36 22.98
N PRO A 122 2.16 11.49 22.57
CA PRO A 122 3.59 11.62 22.28
C PRO A 122 4.49 11.10 23.41
N GLY A 123 4.07 11.26 24.68
CA GLY A 123 4.80 10.78 25.86
C GLY A 123 4.88 9.27 26.00
N ASP A 124 4.02 8.51 25.33
CA ASP A 124 4.00 7.04 25.37
C ASP A 124 5.12 6.40 24.52
N PHE A 125 5.86 7.23 23.75
CA PHE A 125 6.97 6.81 22.88
C PHE A 125 8.31 7.35 23.37
N PRO A 126 8.79 6.95 24.56
CA PRO A 126 10.06 7.46 25.10
C PRO A 126 11.27 7.10 24.22
N GLN A 127 11.14 6.09 23.36
CA GLN A 127 12.19 5.62 22.47
C GLN A 127 12.38 6.46 21.19
N ILE A 128 11.52 7.45 20.92
CA ILE A 128 11.57 8.27 19.70
C ILE A 128 11.64 9.75 20.09
N SER A 129 12.66 10.47 19.62
CA SER A 129 12.82 11.90 19.90
C SER A 129 11.77 12.76 19.17
N ALA A 130 11.59 14.02 19.60
CA ALA A 130 10.73 14.96 18.89
C ALA A 130 11.15 15.16 17.41
N GLU A 131 12.45 15.28 17.16
CA GLU A 131 13.02 15.42 15.80
C GLU A 131 12.73 14.19 14.94
N GLN A 132 12.90 12.98 15.48
CA GLN A 132 12.60 11.73 14.76
C GLN A 132 11.11 11.60 14.44
N ARG A 133 10.24 11.99 15.38
CA ARG A 133 8.78 12.02 15.16
C ARG A 133 8.41 13.00 14.05
N HIS A 134 8.98 14.20 14.09
CA HIS A 134 8.75 15.21 13.05
C HIS A 134 9.24 14.74 11.67
N ALA A 135 10.47 14.21 11.59
CA ALA A 135 11.04 13.67 10.35
C ALA A 135 10.21 12.52 9.77
N GLU A 136 9.70 11.62 10.61
CA GLU A 136 8.83 10.53 10.16
C GLU A 136 7.45 11.04 9.73
N THR A 137 6.87 12.01 10.44
CA THR A 137 5.62 12.67 10.01
C THR A 137 5.78 13.28 8.63
N LYS A 138 6.85 14.06 8.41
CA LYS A 138 7.20 14.65 7.12
C LYS A 138 7.35 13.58 6.03
N ARG A 139 8.12 12.52 6.29
CA ARG A 139 8.31 11.41 5.35
C ARG A 139 6.99 10.75 4.94
N LEU A 140 6.07 10.56 5.88
CA LEU A 140 4.76 9.99 5.60
C LEU A 140 3.85 10.96 4.84
N ASN A 141 3.98 12.26 5.06
CA ASN A 141 3.26 13.28 4.28
C ASN A 141 3.77 13.33 2.85
N ASP A 142 5.10 13.30 2.64
CA ASP A 142 5.70 13.16 1.30
C ASP A 142 5.14 11.94 0.56
N LEU A 143 5.04 10.80 1.25
CA LEU A 143 4.42 9.59 0.71
C LEU A 143 2.91 9.75 0.42
N ALA A 144 2.18 10.52 1.22
CA ALA A 144 0.76 10.79 1.02
C ALA A 144 0.52 11.61 -0.26
N LEU A 145 1.35 12.61 -0.51
CA LEU A 145 1.29 13.45 -1.72
C LEU A 145 1.48 12.59 -2.98
N LEU A 146 2.41 11.63 -2.93
CA LEU A 146 2.67 10.63 -3.98
C LEU A 146 1.59 9.53 -4.10
N ALA A 147 0.49 9.62 -3.35
CA ALA A 147 -0.54 8.58 -3.27
C ALA A 147 0.00 7.17 -2.91
N ASN A 148 1.08 7.12 -2.12
CA ASN A 148 1.70 5.87 -1.73
C ASN A 148 0.84 5.14 -0.66
N PRO A 149 0.48 3.86 -0.86
CA PRO A 149 -0.35 3.12 0.08
C PRO A 149 0.20 3.02 1.52
N TRP A 150 1.52 3.15 1.70
CA TRP A 150 2.14 3.08 3.02
C TRP A 150 1.87 4.30 3.91
N ALA A 151 1.45 5.43 3.34
CA ALA A 151 1.10 6.61 4.11
C ALA A 151 -0.22 6.45 4.89
N ARG A 152 -1.04 5.44 4.54
CA ARG A 152 -2.42 5.26 5.05
C ARG A 152 -3.21 6.57 4.96
N CYS A 153 -3.31 7.07 3.73
CA CYS A 153 -3.92 8.36 3.42
C CYS A 153 -5.18 8.16 2.58
N ASP A 154 -6.27 8.77 3.01
CA ASP A 154 -7.49 8.93 2.21
C ASP A 154 -7.41 10.27 1.48
N ARG A 155 -7.74 10.31 0.20
CA ARG A 155 -7.81 11.56 -0.58
C ARG A 155 -9.26 12.03 -0.65
N VAL A 156 -9.50 13.27 -0.27
CA VAL A 156 -10.83 13.88 -0.28
C VAL A 156 -10.78 15.09 -1.20
N LEU A 157 -11.68 15.14 -2.17
CA LEU A 157 -11.80 16.27 -3.08
C LEU A 157 -12.98 17.13 -2.63
N SER A 158 -12.80 18.46 -2.65
CA SER A 158 -13.88 19.39 -2.41
C SER A 158 -14.94 19.35 -3.52
N PRO A 159 -16.16 19.86 -3.28
CA PRO A 159 -17.17 20.01 -4.32
C PRO A 159 -16.68 20.84 -5.53
N GLY A 160 -15.97 21.95 -5.30
CA GLY A 160 -15.42 22.78 -6.36
C GLY A 160 -14.40 22.05 -7.24
N VAL A 161 -13.52 21.26 -6.63
CA VAL A 161 -12.56 20.42 -7.37
C VAL A 161 -13.30 19.34 -8.16
N MET A 162 -14.33 18.73 -7.58
CA MET A 162 -15.15 17.73 -8.26
C MET A 162 -15.85 18.30 -9.50
N LEU A 163 -16.36 19.53 -9.43
CA LEU A 163 -16.93 20.23 -10.59
C LEU A 163 -15.85 20.61 -11.62
N TRP A 164 -14.68 21.07 -11.18
CA TRP A 164 -13.56 21.36 -12.07
C TRP A 164 -13.09 20.13 -12.85
N LEU A 165 -13.07 18.96 -12.19
CA LEU A 165 -12.77 17.68 -12.83
C LEU A 165 -13.85 17.22 -13.82
N SER A 166 -15.05 17.80 -13.75
CA SER A 166 -16.24 17.38 -14.50
C SER A 166 -16.79 18.53 -15.35
N PRO A 167 -16.03 19.06 -16.33
CA PRO A 167 -16.39 20.26 -17.08
C PRO A 167 -17.66 20.13 -17.93
N PHE A 168 -18.12 18.90 -18.19
CA PHE A 168 -19.31 18.59 -18.97
C PHE A 168 -20.44 18.01 -18.12
N PHE A 169 -20.31 18.03 -16.80
CA PHE A 169 -21.34 17.49 -15.92
C PHE A 169 -22.47 18.50 -15.75
N GLU A 170 -23.67 18.07 -16.11
CA GLU A 170 -24.91 18.79 -15.88
C GLU A 170 -25.68 18.11 -14.74
N PRO A 171 -25.91 18.81 -13.61
CA PRO A 171 -26.61 18.22 -12.47
C PRO A 171 -28.07 17.95 -12.82
N THR A 172 -28.58 16.81 -12.36
CA THR A 172 -30.00 16.43 -12.45
C THR A 172 -30.57 16.24 -11.05
N GLU A 173 -31.90 16.08 -10.93
CA GLU A 173 -32.56 15.79 -9.65
C GLU A 173 -32.03 14.49 -9.02
N ASP A 174 -31.79 13.46 -9.85
CA ASP A 174 -31.28 12.17 -9.41
C ASP A 174 -29.77 12.16 -9.13
N VAL A 175 -29.01 13.05 -9.78
CA VAL A 175 -27.55 13.14 -9.66
C VAL A 175 -27.15 14.61 -9.52
N PRO A 176 -27.24 15.17 -8.29
CA PRO A 176 -26.98 16.59 -8.07
C PRO A 176 -25.48 16.96 -8.07
N ALA A 177 -24.58 15.97 -8.05
CA ALA A 177 -23.13 16.18 -8.01
C ALA A 177 -22.37 15.09 -8.80
N PRO A 178 -21.20 15.42 -9.39
CA PRO A 178 -20.44 14.47 -10.18
C PRO A 178 -19.86 13.35 -9.32
N ARG A 179 -19.81 12.14 -9.87
CA ARG A 179 -19.22 10.95 -9.24
C ARG A 179 -17.81 10.73 -9.77
N MET A 180 -16.85 10.56 -8.85
CA MET A 180 -15.42 10.60 -9.15
C MET A 180 -14.97 9.68 -10.29
N TYR A 181 -15.53 8.48 -10.44
CA TYR A 181 -15.09 7.53 -11.48
C TYR A 181 -16.01 7.48 -12.71
N LEU A 182 -17.12 8.21 -12.71
CA LEU A 182 -18.11 8.15 -13.78
C LEU A 182 -18.16 9.46 -14.58
N ASP A 183 -18.07 10.57 -13.86
CA ASP A 183 -18.38 11.89 -14.42
C ASP A 183 -17.12 12.77 -14.55
N THR A 184 -15.94 12.32 -14.07
CA THR A 184 -14.70 13.10 -14.10
C THR A 184 -13.82 12.82 -15.32
N ASN A 185 -13.10 13.85 -15.74
CA ASN A 185 -12.08 13.76 -16.77
C ASN A 185 -10.78 13.20 -16.18
N LEU A 186 -10.41 11.99 -16.61
CA LEU A 186 -9.18 11.30 -16.15
C LEU A 186 -7.89 12.08 -16.44
N GLY A 187 -7.85 12.87 -17.52
CA GLY A 187 -6.71 13.72 -17.84
C GLY A 187 -6.54 14.87 -16.84
N LEU A 188 -7.64 15.54 -16.48
CA LEU A 188 -7.63 16.58 -15.43
C LEU A 188 -7.30 15.98 -14.06
N HIS A 189 -7.83 14.79 -13.76
CA HIS A 189 -7.49 14.06 -12.54
C HIS A 189 -6.00 13.73 -12.46
N GLY A 190 -5.39 13.28 -13.56
CA GLY A 190 -3.95 13.05 -13.67
C GLY A 190 -3.14 14.32 -13.42
N ARG A 191 -3.53 15.44 -14.05
CA ARG A 191 -2.87 16.74 -13.82
C ARG A 191 -2.95 17.19 -12.36
N LEU A 192 -4.11 17.02 -11.73
CA LEU A 192 -4.30 17.34 -10.31
C LEU A 192 -3.41 16.47 -9.41
N HIS A 193 -3.38 15.16 -9.69
CA HIS A 193 -2.52 14.23 -8.98
C HIS A 193 -1.04 14.62 -9.09
N ASP A 194 -0.58 14.89 -10.31
CA ASP A 194 0.82 15.24 -10.59
C ASP A 194 1.21 16.57 -9.95
N ALA A 195 0.33 17.57 -9.98
CA ALA A 195 0.56 18.87 -9.34
C ALA A 195 0.77 18.73 -7.82
N VAL A 196 -0.02 17.88 -7.16
CA VAL A 196 0.15 17.60 -5.72
C VAL A 196 1.42 16.77 -5.46
N ALA A 197 1.69 15.76 -6.28
CA ALA A 197 2.84 14.87 -6.13
C ALA A 197 4.19 15.58 -6.36
N GLN A 198 4.23 16.58 -7.24
CA GLN A 198 5.43 17.34 -7.60
C GLN A 198 5.58 18.65 -6.82
N TYR A 199 4.64 18.94 -5.91
CA TYR A 199 4.68 20.15 -5.11
C TYR A 199 5.95 20.22 -4.25
N ALA A 200 6.64 21.35 -4.28
CA ALA A 200 7.93 21.52 -3.61
C ALA A 200 8.06 22.83 -2.81
N ASP A 201 7.11 23.76 -2.93
CA ASP A 201 7.15 25.05 -2.23
C ASP A 201 6.64 24.92 -0.78
N PHE A 202 7.45 24.30 0.07
CA PHE A 202 7.20 24.15 1.50
C PHE A 202 7.91 25.25 2.31
N GLY A 203 7.83 26.49 1.85
CA GLY A 203 8.32 27.64 2.59
C GLY A 203 7.55 27.85 3.91
N HIS A 204 8.15 28.56 4.87
CA HIS A 204 7.57 28.81 6.19
C HIS A 204 6.19 29.49 6.13
N ASN A 205 5.92 30.28 5.09
CA ASN A 205 4.63 30.94 4.88
C ASN A 205 3.53 29.98 4.39
N THR A 206 3.92 28.87 3.77
CA THR A 206 3.02 27.92 3.13
C THR A 206 2.80 26.68 3.99
N ASP A 207 3.84 26.23 4.68
CA ASP A 207 3.81 25.11 5.63
C ASP A 207 4.61 25.49 6.90
N PRO A 208 4.00 26.24 7.84
CA PRO A 208 4.70 26.73 9.03
C PRO A 208 5.27 25.63 9.92
N THR A 209 4.69 24.42 9.84
CA THR A 209 5.13 23.27 10.63
C THR A 209 6.37 22.59 10.06
N GLY A 210 6.68 22.77 8.76
CA GLY A 210 7.73 22.04 8.05
C GLY A 210 7.44 20.55 7.85
N GLU A 211 6.20 20.11 8.12
CA GLU A 211 5.78 18.70 7.99
C GLU A 211 5.34 18.34 6.58
N HIS A 212 5.39 19.28 5.63
CA HIS A 212 4.83 19.15 4.28
C HIS A 212 3.32 18.87 4.31
N ARG A 213 2.61 19.60 5.18
CA ARG A 213 1.20 19.35 5.47
C ARG A 213 0.27 20.14 4.56
N THR A 214 0.67 21.33 4.14
CA THR A 214 -0.14 22.26 3.35
C THR A 214 0.61 22.80 2.14
N GLY A 215 -0.14 23.17 1.11
CA GLY A 215 0.42 23.78 -0.10
C GLY A 215 -0.65 24.40 -0.97
N SER A 216 -0.25 25.33 -1.84
CA SER A 216 -1.12 25.98 -2.82
C SER A 216 -0.46 25.97 -4.20
N PHE A 217 -1.22 25.66 -5.23
CA PHE A 217 -0.71 25.51 -6.58
C PHE A 217 -1.75 25.96 -7.61
N GLN A 218 -1.34 26.11 -8.86
CA GLN A 218 -2.23 26.50 -9.95
C GLN A 218 -2.16 25.48 -11.08
N ILE A 219 -3.32 25.19 -11.67
CA ILE A 219 -3.43 24.45 -12.93
C ILE A 219 -4.16 25.37 -13.90
N ASP A 220 -3.46 25.78 -14.95
CA ASP A 220 -3.92 26.81 -15.88
C ASP A 220 -4.29 28.10 -15.13
N ALA A 221 -5.55 28.54 -15.17
CA ALA A 221 -6.03 29.73 -14.46
C ALA A 221 -6.69 29.42 -13.10
N THR A 222 -6.78 28.15 -12.70
CA THR A 222 -7.48 27.74 -11.48
C THR A 222 -6.49 27.53 -10.34
N ALA A 223 -6.74 28.17 -9.21
CA ALA A 223 -5.93 28.04 -8.01
C ALA A 223 -6.51 26.97 -7.07
N PHE A 224 -5.62 26.12 -6.56
CA PHE A 224 -5.91 25.00 -5.68
C PHE A 224 -5.09 25.10 -4.40
N ARG A 225 -5.53 24.38 -3.39
CA ARG A 225 -4.76 24.11 -2.19
C ARG A 225 -4.99 22.70 -1.69
N PHE A 226 -4.04 22.20 -0.93
CA PHE A 226 -4.18 20.94 -0.21
C PHE A 226 -3.82 21.09 1.25
N ALA A 227 -4.41 20.24 2.08
CA ALA A 227 -4.09 20.10 3.49
C ALA A 227 -4.15 18.64 3.90
N ILE A 228 -3.20 18.21 4.73
CA ILE A 228 -3.21 16.87 5.33
C ILE A 228 -3.71 16.99 6.77
N SER A 229 -4.83 16.40 7.12
CA SER A 229 -5.27 16.28 8.51
C SER A 229 -4.93 14.89 9.08
N TYR A 230 -4.66 14.84 10.38
CA TYR A 230 -4.31 13.61 11.10
C TYR A 230 -5.50 13.17 11.93
N GLN A 231 -6.12 12.07 11.53
CA GLN A 231 -7.30 11.53 12.18
C GLN A 231 -7.00 10.16 12.78
N ARG A 232 -7.82 9.75 13.74
CA ARG A 232 -7.86 8.37 14.19
C ARG A 232 -8.33 7.46 13.05
N PRO A 233 -7.99 6.16 13.07
CA PRO A 233 -8.23 5.34 11.89
C PRO A 233 -9.70 5.00 11.61
N LYS A 234 -10.56 5.05 12.63
CA LYS A 234 -12.00 4.74 12.52
C LYS A 234 -12.92 5.93 12.76
N THR A 235 -12.40 7.04 13.27
CA THR A 235 -13.18 8.24 13.63
C THR A 235 -12.54 9.48 13.02
N ALA A 236 -13.30 10.56 12.88
CA ALA A 236 -12.77 11.85 12.44
C ALA A 236 -12.02 12.61 13.55
N GLU A 237 -11.88 12.01 14.74
CA GLU A 237 -11.18 12.64 15.86
C GLU A 237 -9.69 12.85 15.52
N PRO A 238 -9.07 13.96 15.95
CA PRO A 238 -7.66 14.20 15.72
C PRO A 238 -6.76 13.13 16.34
N SER A 239 -5.75 12.68 15.60
CA SER A 239 -4.67 11.87 16.16
C SER A 239 -3.54 12.74 16.73
N ARG A 240 -3.02 12.37 17.89
CA ARG A 240 -1.88 13.04 18.55
C ARG A 240 -0.52 12.47 18.14
N VAL A 241 -0.50 11.41 17.32
CA VAL A 241 0.71 10.65 16.97
C VAL A 241 0.88 10.51 15.44
N PRO A 242 1.03 11.62 14.70
CA PRO A 242 1.02 11.61 13.24
C PRO A 242 2.05 10.67 12.60
N TRP A 243 3.20 10.48 13.23
CA TRP A 243 4.27 9.57 12.75
C TRP A 243 3.88 8.08 12.78
N SER A 244 2.79 7.68 13.44
CA SER A 244 2.36 6.28 13.54
C SER A 244 1.28 5.93 12.52
N THR A 245 1.59 5.10 11.53
CA THR A 245 0.61 4.61 10.53
C THR A 245 -0.42 3.64 11.11
N ASP A 246 -0.15 3.03 12.27
CA ASP A 246 -1.09 2.11 12.94
C ASP A 246 -2.17 2.87 13.71
N LEU A 247 -1.82 4.01 14.29
CA LEU A 247 -2.68 4.83 15.15
C LEU A 247 -3.24 6.08 14.44
N THR A 248 -2.71 6.42 13.27
CA THR A 248 -3.11 7.60 12.51
C THR A 248 -3.50 7.21 11.09
N ARG A 249 -4.61 7.78 10.64
CA ARG A 249 -5.01 7.88 9.24
C ARG A 249 -4.82 9.33 8.80
N ARG A 250 -4.23 9.52 7.64
CA ARG A 250 -4.11 10.84 7.01
C ARG A 250 -5.30 11.09 6.13
N VAL A 251 -5.80 12.31 6.11
CA VAL A 251 -6.77 12.76 5.11
C VAL A 251 -6.10 13.87 4.33
N LEU A 252 -5.80 13.62 3.06
CA LEU A 252 -5.32 14.64 2.14
C LEU A 252 -6.54 15.25 1.47
N TRP A 253 -6.93 16.42 1.96
CA TRP A 253 -7.98 17.22 1.37
C TRP A 253 -7.39 18.10 0.26
N ILE A 254 -8.06 18.18 -0.87
CA ILE A 254 -7.71 19.02 -2.01
C ILE A 254 -8.94 19.86 -2.37
N GLY A 255 -8.77 21.18 -2.38
CA GLY A 255 -9.84 22.11 -2.72
C GLY A 255 -9.38 23.24 -3.61
N LEU A 256 -10.34 24.04 -4.06
CA LEU A 256 -10.04 25.33 -4.67
C LEU A 256 -9.45 26.28 -3.60
N ALA A 257 -8.70 27.28 -4.04
CA ALA A 257 -8.00 28.18 -3.13
C ALA A 257 -8.92 28.94 -2.15
N ASP A 258 -10.18 29.18 -2.54
CA ASP A 258 -11.22 29.87 -1.80
C ASP A 258 -12.08 28.93 -0.92
N GLU A 259 -12.05 27.63 -1.15
CA GLU A 259 -12.78 26.63 -0.36
C GLU A 259 -12.04 26.28 0.93
N GLN A 260 -12.77 25.96 2.01
CA GLN A 260 -12.20 25.48 3.28
C GLN A 260 -12.37 23.99 3.49
N GLU A 261 -11.40 23.37 4.19
CA GLU A 261 -11.53 22.02 4.71
C GLU A 261 -12.71 22.03 5.71
N LEU A 262 -13.71 21.18 5.47
CA LEU A 262 -14.94 21.07 6.27
C LEU A 262 -14.66 20.40 7.63
#